data_AF-A0A8T5HZN2-F1
#
_entry.id   AF-A0A8T5HZN2-F1
#
_cell.length_a   1.000
_cell.length_b   1.000
_cell.length_c   1.000
_cell.angle_alpha   90.00
_cell.angle_beta   90.00
_cell.angle_gamma   90.00
#
_symmetry.space_group_name_H-M   'P 1'
#
loop_
_entity.id
_entity.type
_entity.pdbx_description
1 polymer ?
#
loop_
_entity_poly.entity_id
_entity_poly.type
_entity_poly.pdbx_seq_one_letter_code
_entity_poly.pdbx_strand_id
1 'polypeptide(L)'
;NWIKWKKEYVQDMIDTLDLVVVGAFYGRGKRSGVYGALLCAVYNDKEDRFETFCKLGTGLTDEVLEELPKKLKKHELKKPPARLIFKKEMDADVWFSPHVVVEVFGAEVTKSPFHTAASGLALRFPRFLRFRDNKKAEQATTSEEVREMF
;
A
#
# COMPACT_ATOMS: atom_id res chain seq x y z
N ASN A 1 -19.05 25.36 -17.52
CA ASN A 1 -18.65 24.39 -16.46
C ASN A 1 -18.32 23.06 -17.10
N TRP A 2 -17.07 22.61 -17.00
CA TRP A 2 -16.63 21.33 -17.56
C TRP A 2 -16.68 20.27 -16.47
N ILE A 3 -17.49 19.23 -16.67
CA ILE A 3 -17.53 18.06 -15.81
C ILE A 3 -16.63 17.00 -16.44
N LYS A 4 -15.55 16.61 -15.73
CA LYS A 4 -14.72 15.48 -16.12
C LYS A 4 -15.40 14.20 -15.66
N TRP A 5 -16.17 13.58 -16.55
CA TRP A 5 -16.77 12.28 -16.30
C TRP A 5 -15.79 11.19 -16.74
N LYS A 6 -15.26 10.42 -15.77
CA LYS A 6 -14.33 9.32 -16.02
C LYS A 6 -15.09 8.00 -15.93
N LYS A 7 -14.86 7.09 -16.89
CA LYS A 7 -15.40 5.72 -16.85
C LYS A 7 -15.02 4.94 -15.59
N GLU A 8 -13.89 5.31 -14.96
CA GLU A 8 -13.43 4.83 -13.64
C GLU A 8 -14.47 4.95 -12.52
N TYR A 9 -15.54 5.75 -12.69
CA TYR A 9 -16.62 5.89 -11.70
C TYR A 9 -17.77 4.89 -11.89
N VAL A 10 -17.85 4.14 -13.00
CA VAL A 10 -19.09 3.43 -13.40
C VAL A 10 -18.90 1.98 -13.87
N GLN A 11 -17.72 1.54 -14.30
CA GLN A 11 -17.55 0.15 -14.79
C GLN A 11 -16.24 -0.49 -14.31
N ASP A 12 -16.39 -1.67 -13.71
CA ASP A 12 -15.37 -2.63 -13.25
C ASP A 12 -14.49 -2.16 -12.07
N MET A 13 -15.16 -1.82 -10.96
CA MET A 13 -14.53 -1.45 -9.69
C MET A 13 -13.77 -2.66 -9.10
N ILE A 14 -12.48 -2.50 -8.82
CA ILE A 14 -11.85 -3.29 -7.74
C ILE A 14 -12.39 -2.69 -6.45
N ASP A 15 -13.30 -3.41 -5.78
CA ASP A 15 -14.08 -2.90 -4.64
C ASP A 15 -13.20 -2.12 -3.65
N THR A 16 -12.28 -2.83 -3.00
CA THR A 16 -11.22 -2.32 -2.12
C THR A 16 -10.23 -3.44 -1.84
N LEU A 17 -9.02 -3.09 -1.44
CA LEU A 17 -7.95 -4.03 -1.11
C LEU A 17 -7.46 -3.75 0.29
N ASP A 18 -7.24 -4.78 1.08
CA ASP A 18 -6.63 -4.66 2.40
C ASP A 18 -5.14 -4.91 2.26
N LEU A 19 -4.31 -3.87 2.42
CA LEU A 19 -2.88 -3.93 2.18
C LEU A 19 -2.08 -3.68 3.46
N VAL A 20 -0.93 -4.34 3.59
CA VAL A 20 -0.04 -4.20 4.74
C VAL A 20 0.95 -3.06 4.51
N VAL A 21 1.08 -2.16 5.47
CA VAL A 21 2.10 -1.11 5.45
C VAL A 21 3.44 -1.70 5.85
N VAL A 22 4.42 -1.65 4.95
CA VAL A 22 5.76 -2.24 5.15
C VAL A 22 6.89 -1.21 5.10
N GLY A 23 6.61 0.00 4.61
CA GLY A 23 7.55 1.11 4.64
C GLY A 23 6.88 2.46 4.44
N ALA A 24 7.65 3.54 4.60
CA ALA A 24 7.23 4.90 4.31
C ALA A 24 8.32 5.70 3.61
N PHE A 25 7.89 6.71 2.88
CA PHE A 25 8.73 7.72 2.24
C PHE A 25 8.42 9.08 2.85
N TYR A 26 9.44 9.85 3.19
CA TYR A 26 9.25 11.21 3.69
C TYR A 26 8.67 12.11 2.61
N GLY A 27 7.71 12.94 3.02
CA GLY A 27 7.14 13.94 2.16
C GLY A 27 8.16 15.03 1.83
N ARG A 28 7.95 15.70 0.70
CA ARG A 28 8.76 16.85 0.26
C ARG A 28 7.88 18.11 0.25
N GLY A 29 8.50 19.29 0.37
CA GLY A 29 7.79 20.58 0.30
C GLY A 29 6.80 20.75 1.44
N LYS A 30 5.51 20.96 1.11
CA LYS A 30 4.44 21.16 2.12
C LYS A 30 4.24 19.97 3.07
N ARG A 31 4.65 18.76 2.66
CA ARG A 31 4.60 17.54 3.49
C ARG A 31 5.96 17.18 4.09
N SER A 32 6.89 18.14 4.19
CA SER A 32 8.18 17.91 4.85
C SER A 32 7.95 17.60 6.34
N GLY A 33 8.65 16.58 6.85
CA GLY A 33 8.53 16.15 8.25
C GLY A 33 7.44 15.10 8.54
N VAL A 34 6.62 14.73 7.56
CA VAL A 34 5.63 13.64 7.66
C VAL A 34 5.90 12.54 6.62
N TYR A 35 5.22 11.40 6.76
CA TYR A 35 5.24 10.35 5.74
C TYR A 35 4.39 10.78 4.54
N GLY A 36 5.04 11.14 3.44
CA GLY A 36 4.37 11.62 2.23
C GLY A 36 3.74 10.51 1.40
N ALA A 37 4.25 9.28 1.55
CA ALA A 37 3.67 8.10 0.96
C ALA A 37 4.05 6.84 1.76
N LEU A 38 3.19 5.83 1.72
CA LEU A 38 3.42 4.52 2.31
C LEU A 38 3.77 3.50 1.23
N LEU A 39 4.62 2.54 1.56
CA LEU A 39 4.84 1.35 0.76
C LEU A 39 3.92 0.25 1.29
N CYS A 40 3.02 -0.22 0.44
CA CYS A 40 2.03 -1.23 0.78
C CYS A 40 2.32 -2.55 0.08
N ALA A 41 2.02 -3.65 0.76
CA ALA A 41 2.26 -5.01 0.30
C ALA A 41 1.02 -5.89 0.46
N VAL A 42 0.95 -6.93 -0.37
CA VAL A 42 0.00 -8.04 -0.25
C VAL A 42 0.65 -9.21 0.46
N TYR A 43 -0.15 -10.17 0.91
CA TYR A 43 0.32 -11.37 1.56
C TYR A 43 0.38 -12.55 0.59
N ASN A 44 1.48 -13.27 0.53
CA ASN A 44 1.60 -14.52 -0.20
C ASN A 44 1.57 -15.65 0.83
N ASP A 45 0.43 -16.32 0.92
CA ASP A 45 0.15 -17.42 1.86
C ASP A 45 0.94 -18.69 1.53
N LYS A 46 1.22 -18.95 0.24
CA LYS A 46 2.00 -20.11 -0.22
C LYS A 46 3.46 -20.04 0.21
N GLU A 47 4.05 -18.84 0.26
CA GLU A 47 5.46 -18.63 0.59
C GLU A 47 5.67 -17.89 1.93
N ASP A 48 4.61 -17.67 2.71
CA ASP A 48 4.61 -16.97 4.00
C ASP A 48 5.35 -15.62 3.99
N ARG A 49 5.12 -14.81 2.95
CA ARG A 49 5.85 -13.57 2.70
C ARG A 49 4.95 -12.42 2.27
N PHE A 50 5.46 -11.20 2.37
CA PHE A 50 4.81 -9.99 1.90
C PHE A 50 5.46 -9.51 0.61
N GLU A 51 4.66 -9.08 -0.35
CA GLU A 51 5.12 -8.66 -1.67
C GLU A 51 4.64 -7.24 -1.95
N THR A 52 5.56 -6.33 -2.27
CA THR A 52 5.22 -4.91 -2.53
C THR A 52 4.25 -4.79 -3.70
N PHE A 53 3.22 -3.96 -3.53
CA PHE A 53 2.13 -3.84 -4.50
C PHE A 53 1.86 -2.40 -4.94
N CYS A 54 1.96 -1.42 -4.05
CA CYS A 54 1.78 -0.02 -4.45
C CYS A 54 2.44 0.98 -3.51
N LYS A 55 2.65 2.20 -4.03
CA LYS A 55 3.00 3.39 -3.25
C LYS A 55 1.76 4.24 -3.02
N LEU A 56 1.37 4.41 -1.76
CA LEU A 56 0.14 5.06 -1.33
C LEU A 56 0.43 6.47 -0.83
N GLY A 57 0.19 7.50 -1.66
CA GLY A 57 0.36 8.92 -1.28
C GLY A 57 -0.93 9.76 -1.33
N THR A 58 -2.00 9.18 -1.86
CA THR A 58 -3.30 9.81 -2.11
C THR A 58 -4.35 9.29 -1.13
N GLY A 59 -5.30 10.15 -0.73
CA GLY A 59 -6.30 9.82 0.30
C GLY A 59 -5.82 10.01 1.74
N LEU A 60 -4.57 10.42 1.94
CA LEU A 60 -4.02 10.78 3.24
C LEU A 60 -4.43 12.23 3.57
N THR A 61 -5.48 12.39 4.38
CA THR A 61 -5.88 13.70 4.94
C THR A 61 -4.88 14.16 6.00
N ASP A 62 -4.96 15.41 6.42
CA ASP A 62 -4.03 15.95 7.41
C ASP A 62 -4.17 15.22 8.76
N GLU A 63 -5.39 14.82 9.14
CA GLU A 63 -5.63 14.02 10.34
C GLU A 63 -4.96 12.64 10.24
N VAL A 64 -5.08 11.97 9.09
CA VAL A 64 -4.44 10.67 8.85
C VAL A 64 -2.92 10.79 8.88
N LEU A 65 -2.37 11.87 8.30
CA LEU A 65 -0.93 12.13 8.30
C LEU A 65 -0.38 12.33 9.72
N GLU A 66 -1.16 12.92 10.63
CA GLU A 66 -0.80 13.05 12.05
C GLU A 66 -0.92 11.73 12.82
N GLU A 67 -1.86 10.87 12.45
CA GLU A 67 -2.05 9.55 13.07
C GLU A 67 -1.02 8.51 12.64
N LEU A 68 -0.56 8.58 11.38
CA LEU A 68 0.35 7.59 10.79
C LEU A 68 1.61 7.36 11.63
N PRO A 69 2.39 8.39 12.02
CA PRO A 69 3.54 8.21 12.91
C PRO A 69 3.18 7.55 14.24
N LYS A 70 2.02 7.89 14.82
CA LYS A 70 1.59 7.33 16.12
C LYS A 70 1.32 5.83 16.01
N LYS A 71 0.65 5.38 14.95
CA LYS A 71 0.35 3.95 14.72
C LYS A 71 1.58 3.14 14.29
N LEU A 72 2.46 3.73 13.47
CA LEU A 72 3.59 3.02 12.85
C LEU A 72 4.88 3.02 13.66
N LYS A 73 5.11 4.01 14.55
CA LYS A 73 6.36 4.15 15.31
C LYS A 73 6.73 2.91 16.13
N LYS A 74 5.73 2.21 16.71
CA LYS A 74 5.95 0.96 17.46
C LYS A 74 6.39 -0.23 16.58
N HIS A 75 6.26 -0.11 15.27
CA HIS A 75 6.59 -1.13 14.27
C HIS A 75 7.81 -0.76 13.45
N GLU A 76 8.49 0.33 13.75
CA GLU A 76 9.64 0.81 12.98
C GLU A 76 10.84 -0.15 13.07
N LEU A 77 11.47 -0.40 11.93
CA LEU A 77 12.63 -1.26 11.78
C LEU A 77 13.79 -0.50 11.12
N LYS A 78 15.02 -0.83 11.51
CA LYS A 78 16.25 -0.29 10.91
C LYS A 78 16.57 -0.88 9.54
N LYS A 79 15.94 -2.01 9.20
CA LYS A 79 16.19 -2.80 7.98
C LYS A 79 14.85 -3.33 7.46
N PRO A 80 14.77 -3.69 6.17
CA PRO A 80 13.58 -4.32 5.62
C PRO A 80 13.18 -5.57 6.41
N PRO A 81 11.87 -5.85 6.58
CA PRO A 81 11.41 -7.08 7.21
C PRO A 81 11.93 -8.32 6.48
N ALA A 82 12.28 -9.38 7.24
CA ALA A 82 12.80 -10.62 6.65
C ALA A 82 11.79 -11.30 5.70
N ARG A 83 10.50 -11.21 6.02
CA ARG A 83 9.38 -11.73 5.21
C ARG A 83 9.00 -10.81 4.05
N LEU A 84 9.67 -9.68 3.82
CA LEU A 84 9.32 -8.75 2.74
C LEU A 84 10.17 -8.99 1.49
N ILE A 85 9.49 -9.18 0.35
CA ILE A 85 10.11 -9.17 -0.98
C ILE A 85 9.81 -7.83 -1.65
N PHE A 86 10.86 -7.10 -1.98
CA PHE A 86 10.79 -5.80 -2.64
C PHE A 86 11.93 -5.65 -3.65
N LYS A 87 11.78 -4.74 -4.61
CA LYS A 87 12.86 -4.35 -5.52
C LYS A 87 13.58 -3.12 -4.99
N LYS A 88 14.85 -2.93 -5.38
CA LYS A 88 15.71 -1.85 -4.89
C LYS A 88 15.13 -0.45 -5.19
N GLU A 89 14.33 -0.31 -6.24
CA GLU A 89 13.63 0.92 -6.60
C GLU A 89 12.54 1.31 -5.59
N MET A 90 12.12 0.36 -4.75
CA MET A 90 11.16 0.55 -3.65
C MET A 90 11.84 0.55 -2.29
N ASP A 91 13.13 0.92 -2.23
CA ASP A 91 13.85 1.12 -0.97
C ASP A 91 13.24 2.30 -0.20
N ALA A 92 12.57 2.01 0.90
CA ALA A 92 11.83 2.98 1.70
C ALA A 92 12.76 3.72 2.66
N ASP A 93 12.43 4.98 2.97
CA ASP A 93 13.20 5.78 3.95
C ASP A 93 13.07 5.20 5.37
N VAL A 94 11.91 4.59 5.65
CA VAL A 94 11.58 3.94 6.93
C VAL A 94 10.92 2.60 6.66
N TRP A 95 11.34 1.56 7.37
CA TRP A 95 10.77 0.22 7.28
C TRP A 95 9.88 -0.08 8.47
N PHE A 96 8.83 -0.88 8.26
CA PHE A 96 7.92 -1.30 9.32
C PHE A 96 7.74 -2.82 9.34
N SER A 97 7.65 -3.41 10.53
CA SER A 97 7.23 -4.79 10.69
C SER A 97 5.79 -4.95 10.14
N PRO A 98 5.50 -5.99 9.32
CA PRO A 98 4.16 -6.23 8.78
C PRO A 98 3.14 -6.39 9.91
N HIS A 99 2.32 -5.37 10.14
CA HIS A 99 1.34 -5.35 11.23
C HIS A 99 0.15 -4.45 10.94
N VAL A 100 0.42 -3.22 10.48
CA VAL A 100 -0.64 -2.25 10.19
C VAL A 100 -1.24 -2.54 8.83
N VAL A 101 -2.55 -2.78 8.80
CA VAL A 101 -3.33 -3.02 7.58
C VAL A 101 -4.17 -1.78 7.27
N VAL A 102 -4.22 -1.41 5.99
CA VAL A 102 -4.98 -0.27 5.47
C VAL A 102 -5.88 -0.73 4.33
N GLU A 103 -7.09 -0.17 4.30
CA GLU A 103 -8.01 -0.35 3.19
C GLU A 103 -7.68 0.67 2.10
N VAL A 104 -7.45 0.18 0.90
CA VAL A 104 -6.99 0.95 -0.25
C VAL A 104 -7.93 0.71 -1.42
N PHE A 105 -8.44 1.80 -1.97
CA PHE A 105 -9.13 1.78 -3.25
C PHE A 105 -8.11 1.84 -4.39
N GLY A 106 -8.34 1.12 -5.48
CA GLY A 106 -7.53 1.24 -6.70
C GLY A 106 -8.38 1.16 -7.94
N ALA A 107 -7.93 1.80 -9.01
CA ALA A 107 -8.68 1.87 -10.26
C ALA A 107 -8.54 0.59 -11.10
N GLU A 108 -7.32 0.03 -11.17
CA GLU A 108 -7.01 -1.17 -11.93
C GLU A 108 -5.69 -1.80 -11.45
N VAL A 109 -5.51 -3.11 -11.67
CA VAL A 109 -4.23 -3.80 -11.51
C VAL A 109 -3.46 -3.75 -12.83
N THR A 110 -2.18 -3.42 -12.77
CA THR A 110 -1.32 -3.31 -13.96
C THR A 110 0.02 -3.99 -13.75
N LYS A 111 0.69 -4.37 -14.83
CA LYS A 111 2.08 -4.86 -14.76
C LYS A 111 3.01 -3.71 -14.38
N SER A 112 3.87 -3.94 -13.40
CA SER A 112 4.87 -2.99 -12.91
C SER A 112 6.24 -3.63 -12.84
N PRO A 113 7.29 -2.96 -13.36
CA PRO A 113 8.65 -3.42 -13.20
C PRO A 113 9.18 -3.18 -11.77
N PHE A 114 8.50 -2.43 -10.92
CA PHE A 114 9.01 -2.01 -9.61
C PHE A 114 8.40 -2.77 -8.42
N HIS A 115 7.26 -3.40 -8.62
CA HIS A 115 6.54 -4.15 -7.59
C HIS A 115 6.75 -5.66 -7.78
N THR A 116 6.48 -6.42 -6.72
CA THR A 116 6.80 -7.86 -6.63
C THR A 116 5.55 -8.72 -6.44
N ALA A 117 4.44 -8.11 -6.01
CA ALA A 117 3.15 -8.77 -5.84
C ALA A 117 2.77 -9.53 -7.11
N ALA A 118 2.28 -10.76 -6.94
CA ALA A 118 1.70 -11.55 -8.02
C ALA A 118 2.62 -11.65 -9.27
N SER A 119 3.93 -11.73 -9.05
CA SER A 119 4.94 -11.80 -10.12
C SER A 119 5.08 -10.52 -10.96
N GLY A 120 4.89 -9.34 -10.33
CA GLY A 120 5.16 -8.04 -10.95
C GLY A 120 3.91 -7.22 -11.28
N LEU A 121 2.86 -7.35 -10.49
CA LEU A 121 1.66 -6.54 -10.58
C LEU A 121 1.69 -5.37 -9.58
N ALA A 122 0.91 -4.34 -9.87
CA ALA A 122 0.77 -3.15 -9.04
C ALA A 122 -0.60 -2.50 -9.16
N LEU A 123 -1.02 -1.82 -8.09
CA LEU A 123 -2.27 -1.06 -8.06
C LEU A 123 -2.09 0.32 -8.68
N ARG A 124 -2.95 0.66 -9.65
CA ARG A 124 -2.98 2.00 -10.25
C ARG A 124 -3.96 2.92 -9.52
N PHE A 125 -3.54 4.17 -9.35
CA PHE A 125 -4.28 5.22 -8.63
C PHE A 125 -4.75 4.80 -7.22
N PRO A 126 -3.84 4.26 -6.38
CA PRO A 126 -4.20 3.82 -5.04
C PRO A 126 -4.64 5.00 -4.17
N ARG A 127 -5.74 4.86 -3.44
CA ARG A 127 -6.25 5.86 -2.51
C ARG A 127 -6.53 5.23 -1.15
N PHE A 128 -5.99 5.86 -0.10
CA PHE A 128 -6.25 5.44 1.26
C PHE A 128 -7.72 5.70 1.59
N LEU A 129 -8.36 4.71 2.23
CA LEU A 129 -9.71 4.84 2.76
C LEU A 129 -9.70 4.90 4.28
N ARG A 130 -9.17 3.85 4.94
CA ARG A 130 -9.14 3.75 6.40
C ARG A 130 -8.13 2.72 6.90
N PHE A 131 -7.81 2.79 8.20
CA PHE A 131 -7.09 1.73 8.89
C PHE A 131 -7.99 0.52 9.16
N ARG A 132 -7.43 -0.68 9.07
CA ARG A 132 -8.11 -1.95 9.37
C ARG A 132 -7.58 -2.55 10.65
N ASP A 133 -7.87 -1.89 11.77
CA ASP A 133 -7.43 -2.32 13.11
C ASP A 133 -8.02 -3.69 13.51
N ASN A 134 -9.03 -4.18 12.79
CA ASN A 134 -9.64 -5.50 12.97
C ASN A 134 -8.97 -6.64 12.19
N LYS A 135 -7.95 -6.35 11.37
CA LYS A 135 -7.24 -7.35 10.55
C LYS A 135 -5.78 -7.47 10.95
N LYS A 136 -5.29 -8.72 10.97
CA LYS A 136 -3.85 -9.01 11.04
C LYS A 136 -3.22 -8.90 9.66
N ALA A 137 -1.89 -8.74 9.62
CA ALA A 137 -1.14 -8.64 8.37
C ALA A 137 -1.35 -9.87 7.45
N GLU A 138 -1.44 -11.07 8.04
CA GLU A 138 -1.70 -12.32 7.32
C GLU A 138 -3.15 -12.45 6.79
N GLN A 139 -4.05 -11.53 7.16
CA GLN A 139 -5.44 -11.46 6.66
C GLN A 139 -5.63 -10.35 5.61
N ALA A 140 -4.53 -9.74 5.16
CA ALA A 140 -4.51 -8.82 4.03
C ALA A 140 -4.87 -9.55 2.73
N THR A 141 -5.20 -8.77 1.70
CA THR A 141 -5.40 -9.30 0.36
C THR A 141 -4.17 -10.10 -0.08
N THR A 142 -4.44 -11.25 -0.67
CA THR A 142 -3.43 -12.21 -1.08
C THR A 142 -2.88 -11.93 -2.47
N SER A 143 -1.66 -12.41 -2.73
CA SER A 143 -1.08 -12.37 -4.07
C SER A 143 -1.90 -13.15 -5.10
N GLU A 144 -2.65 -14.17 -4.68
CA GLU A 144 -3.54 -14.92 -5.58
C GLU A 144 -4.78 -14.12 -5.95
N GLU A 145 -5.45 -13.49 -4.98
CA GLU A 145 -6.58 -12.59 -5.23
C GLU A 145 -6.17 -11.45 -6.19
N VAL A 146 -4.96 -10.91 -6.04
CA VAL A 146 -4.44 -9.89 -6.98
C VAL A 146 -4.20 -10.45 -8.39
N ARG A 147 -3.82 -11.73 -8.53
CA ARG A 147 -3.72 -12.36 -9.87
C ARG A 147 -5.08 -12.53 -10.51
N GLU A 148 -6.10 -12.88 -9.75
CA GLU A 148 -7.47 -13.04 -10.27
C GLU A 148 -8.09 -11.72 -10.72
N MET A 149 -7.64 -10.60 -10.15
CA MET A 149 -8.07 -9.24 -10.53
C MET A 149 -7.38 -8.67 -11.78
N PHE A 150 -6.36 -9.35 -12.33
CA PHE A 150 -5.60 -8.91 -13.51
C PHE A 150 -5.99 -9.67 -14.78
#